data_AF-A0A346E0R6-F1
#
_entry.id   AF-A0A346E0R6-F1
#
_cell.length_a   1.000
_cell.length_b   1.000
_cell.length_c   1.000
_cell.angle_alpha   90.00
_cell.angle_beta   90.00
_cell.angle_gamma   90.00
#
_symmetry.space_group_name_H-M   'P 1'
#
loop_
_entity.id
_entity.type
_entity.pdbx_description
1 polymer ?
#
loop_
_entity_poly.entity_id
_entity_poly.type
_entity_poly.pdbx_seq_one_letter_code
_entity_poly.pdbx_strand_id
1 'polypeptide(L)'
;MNMQPTILKNIKKLRKITSASVMECKKAIIFSKGNINLGISYLIHKSNKQARTTRTKTKFKINFILCRRNKTKTKIIAIILSTETDFVTKNDLFQKLSTFILEVACLCNNKSELLKYKINNLSLFQIITYFSKSIIQENIEFKTFVFIKSSFLNFYIYHNFNKAAIIGFSNYLPGIEYISKYLAMQLFANENKINTYVRNNIINLFNLKHIIYKIL
;
A
#
# COMPACT_ATOMS: atom_id res chain seq x y z
N MET A 1 -21.08 38.69 8.38
CA MET A 1 -19.69 38.69 7.86
C MET A 1 -19.68 38.17 6.43
N ASN A 2 -19.61 39.07 5.45
CA ASN A 2 -19.59 38.74 4.02
C ASN A 2 -18.27 38.04 3.67
N MET A 3 -18.32 36.73 3.42
CA MET A 3 -17.16 36.00 2.92
C MET A 3 -16.91 36.44 1.47
N GLN A 4 -15.75 37.05 1.21
CA GLN A 4 -15.34 37.45 -0.14
C GLN A 4 -15.47 36.26 -1.13
N PRO A 5 -15.99 36.47 -2.35
CA PRO A 5 -16.29 35.39 -3.32
C PRO A 5 -15.06 34.55 -3.69
N THR A 6 -13.86 35.12 -3.58
CA THR A 6 -12.56 34.47 -3.78
C THR A 6 -12.26 33.40 -2.72
N ILE A 7 -12.63 33.64 -1.45
CA ILE A 7 -12.39 32.70 -0.33
C ILE A 7 -13.22 31.43 -0.51
N LEU A 8 -14.50 31.54 -0.88
CA LEU A 8 -15.37 30.39 -1.08
C LEU A 8 -14.88 29.51 -2.26
N LYS A 9 -14.42 30.13 -3.34
CA LYS A 9 -13.80 29.43 -4.49
C LYS A 9 -12.54 28.68 -4.06
N ASN A 10 -11.69 29.31 -3.25
CA ASN A 10 -10.46 28.69 -2.74
C ASN A 10 -10.75 27.53 -1.77
N ILE A 11 -11.78 27.64 -0.93
CA ILE A 11 -12.23 26.53 -0.05
C ILE A 11 -12.69 25.34 -0.89
N LYS A 12 -13.51 25.56 -1.93
CA LYS A 12 -13.96 24.48 -2.83
C LYS A 12 -12.79 23.84 -3.56
N LYS A 13 -11.83 24.64 -4.04
CA LYS A 13 -10.64 24.15 -4.74
C LYS A 13 -9.72 23.35 -3.80
N LEU A 14 -9.45 23.86 -2.61
CA LEU A 14 -8.68 23.16 -1.59
C LEU A 14 -9.34 21.83 -1.21
N ARG A 15 -10.67 21.82 -1.00
CA ARG A 15 -11.43 20.59 -0.73
C ARG A 15 -11.37 19.58 -1.87
N LYS A 16 -11.40 20.01 -3.13
CA LYS A 16 -11.25 19.08 -4.27
C LYS A 16 -9.87 18.42 -4.30
N ILE A 17 -8.83 19.14 -3.90
CA ILE A 17 -7.45 18.65 -3.91
C ILE A 17 -7.20 17.71 -2.72
N THR A 18 -7.68 18.11 -1.55
CA THR A 18 -7.29 17.47 -0.29
C THR A 18 -8.39 16.55 0.24
N SER A 19 -9.65 16.73 -0.15
CA SER A 19 -10.79 15.99 0.41
C SER A 19 -10.99 16.20 1.93
N ALA A 20 -10.29 17.16 2.55
CA ALA A 20 -10.56 17.57 3.93
C ALA A 20 -11.97 18.16 4.07
N SER A 21 -12.50 18.12 5.29
CA SER A 21 -13.80 18.71 5.60
C SER A 21 -13.86 20.21 5.22
N VAL A 22 -15.04 20.70 4.88
CA VAL A 22 -15.25 22.12 4.49
C VAL A 22 -14.73 23.07 5.56
N MET A 23 -14.91 22.71 6.84
CA MET A 23 -14.49 23.54 7.96
C MET A 23 -12.97 23.57 8.11
N GLU A 24 -12.28 22.47 7.87
CA GLU A 24 -10.81 22.44 7.86
C GLU A 24 -10.23 23.20 6.66
N CYS A 25 -10.83 23.05 5.48
CA CYS A 25 -10.46 23.84 4.30
C CYS A 25 -10.66 25.33 4.56
N LYS A 26 -11.76 25.72 5.22
CA LYS A 26 -12.00 27.12 5.63
C LYS A 26 -10.92 27.63 6.58
N LYS A 27 -10.58 26.88 7.64
CA LYS A 27 -9.51 27.24 8.58
C LYS A 27 -8.14 27.36 7.89
N ALA A 28 -7.82 26.43 7.00
CA ALA A 28 -6.59 26.43 6.24
C ALA A 28 -6.49 27.62 5.28
N ILE A 29 -7.57 27.97 4.57
CA ILE A 29 -7.63 29.13 3.69
C ILE A 29 -7.51 30.45 4.45
N ILE A 30 -8.12 30.56 5.63
CA ILE A 30 -7.97 31.74 6.50
C ILE A 30 -6.52 31.88 6.97
N PHE A 31 -5.92 30.80 7.48
CA PHE A 31 -4.53 30.80 7.96
C PHE A 31 -3.53 31.12 6.84
N SER A 32 -3.75 30.57 5.65
CA SER A 32 -2.90 30.77 4.47
C SER A 32 -3.19 32.07 3.70
N LYS A 33 -4.08 32.93 4.21
CA LYS A 33 -4.51 34.18 3.56
C LYS A 33 -4.93 33.97 2.09
N GLY A 34 -5.60 32.85 1.81
CA GLY A 34 -6.07 32.51 0.46
C GLY A 34 -5.08 31.73 -0.40
N ASN A 35 -3.84 31.49 0.04
CA ASN A 35 -2.84 30.73 -0.72
C ASN A 35 -3.08 29.22 -0.60
N ILE A 36 -3.44 28.58 -1.72
CA ILE A 36 -3.79 27.16 -1.76
C ILE A 36 -2.62 26.26 -1.34
N ASN A 37 -1.40 26.52 -1.81
CA ASN A 37 -0.24 25.69 -1.49
C ASN A 37 0.10 25.75 0.00
N LEU A 38 0.06 26.94 0.59
CA LEU A 38 0.22 27.11 2.03
C LEU A 38 -0.93 26.47 2.82
N GLY A 39 -2.16 26.52 2.29
CA GLY A 39 -3.31 25.83 2.87
C GLY A 39 -3.16 24.31 2.89
N ILE A 40 -2.61 23.71 1.82
CA ILE A 40 -2.26 22.29 1.76
C ILE A 40 -1.20 21.97 2.83
N SER A 41 -0.10 22.73 2.88
CA SER A 41 0.95 22.55 3.88
C SER A 41 0.44 22.67 5.32
N TYR A 42 -0.47 23.61 5.57
CA TYR A 42 -1.12 23.76 6.88
C TYR A 42 -1.93 22.53 7.27
N LEU A 43 -2.76 22.00 6.36
CA LEU A 43 -3.55 20.79 6.61
C LEU A 43 -2.65 19.58 6.88
N ILE A 44 -1.55 19.43 6.14
CA ILE A 44 -0.57 18.37 6.34
C ILE A 44 0.14 18.52 7.70
N HIS A 45 0.55 19.74 8.07
CA HIS A 45 1.23 19.98 9.34
C HIS A 45 0.29 19.75 10.53
N LYS A 46 -0.96 20.23 10.44
CA LYS A 46 -1.99 20.02 11.46
C LYS A 46 -2.28 18.53 11.65
N SER A 47 -2.43 17.79 10.56
CA SER A 47 -2.64 16.34 10.63
C SER A 47 -1.42 15.66 11.30
N ASN A 48 -0.19 16.03 10.94
CA ASN A 48 1.04 15.54 11.60
C ASN A 48 1.02 15.73 13.12
N LYS A 49 0.63 16.91 13.62
CA LYS A 49 0.53 17.19 15.06
C LYS A 49 -0.51 16.31 15.73
N GLN A 50 -1.68 16.11 15.11
CA GLN A 50 -2.76 15.29 15.68
C GLN A 50 -2.36 13.81 15.85
N ALA A 51 -1.58 13.21 14.92
CA ALA A 51 -1.04 11.85 15.13
C ALA A 51 -0.21 11.70 16.40
N ARG A 52 0.52 12.75 16.79
CA ARG A 52 1.43 12.68 17.93
C ARG A 52 0.65 12.70 19.25
N THR A 53 -0.57 13.26 19.24
CA THR A 53 -1.36 13.51 20.46
C THR A 53 -2.47 12.48 20.73
N THR A 54 -3.04 11.81 19.71
CA THR A 54 -4.09 10.78 19.90
C THR A 54 -3.53 9.36 19.90
N ARG A 55 -2.64 9.04 20.84
CA ARG A 55 -2.12 7.67 21.01
C ARG A 55 -2.53 7.06 22.35
N THR A 56 -3.64 6.32 22.34
CA THR A 56 -3.86 5.16 23.21
C THR A 56 -4.79 4.15 22.53
N LYS A 57 -4.47 2.86 22.74
CA LYS A 57 -5.14 1.61 22.30
C LYS A 57 -4.76 1.08 20.92
N THR A 58 -3.79 0.15 20.95
CA THR A 58 -3.61 -0.91 19.95
C THR A 58 -4.94 -1.62 19.70
N LYS A 59 -5.67 -1.19 18.68
CA LYS A 59 -6.75 -1.96 18.07
C LYS A 59 -6.16 -3.09 17.23
N PHE A 60 -6.97 -4.12 17.00
CA PHE A 60 -6.67 -5.16 16.03
C PHE A 60 -6.23 -4.53 14.71
N LYS A 61 -5.12 -5.03 14.15
CA LYS A 61 -4.54 -4.52 12.91
C LYS A 61 -4.93 -5.44 11.77
N ILE A 62 -5.66 -4.92 10.80
CA ILE A 62 -6.06 -5.65 9.61
C ILE A 62 -5.08 -5.31 8.50
N ASN A 63 -4.44 -6.32 7.92
CA ASN A 63 -3.53 -6.14 6.80
C ASN A 63 -4.32 -6.05 5.49
N PHE A 64 -3.86 -5.21 4.58
CA PHE A 64 -4.27 -5.13 3.20
C PHE A 64 -3.03 -5.25 2.32
N ILE A 65 -3.00 -6.31 1.51
CA ILE A 65 -1.83 -6.76 0.78
C ILE A 65 -2.10 -6.62 -0.71
N LEU A 66 -1.18 -5.94 -1.39
CA LEU A 66 -1.19 -5.85 -2.84
C LEU A 66 0.14 -6.34 -3.38
N CYS A 67 0.08 -7.12 -4.46
CA CYS A 67 1.25 -7.61 -5.18
C CYS A 67 1.15 -7.20 -6.65
N ARG A 68 2.29 -6.86 -7.25
CA ARG A 68 2.42 -6.65 -8.68
C ARG A 68 3.65 -7.34 -9.22
N ARG A 69 3.52 -7.93 -10.39
CA ARG A 69 4.59 -8.63 -11.12
C ARG A 69 4.84 -7.93 -12.45
N ASN A 70 6.09 -7.94 -12.92
CA ASN A 70 6.42 -7.50 -14.27
C ASN A 70 5.94 -8.49 -15.35
N LYS A 71 5.91 -8.03 -16.61
CA LYS A 71 5.43 -8.83 -17.76
C LYS A 71 6.19 -10.16 -17.93
N THR A 72 7.51 -10.13 -17.74
CA THR A 72 8.38 -11.31 -17.87
C THR A 72 8.33 -12.26 -16.67
N LYS A 73 7.55 -11.93 -15.63
CA LYS A 73 7.39 -12.75 -14.42
C LYS A 73 8.69 -12.98 -13.63
N THR A 74 9.66 -12.08 -13.74
CA THR A 74 10.98 -12.18 -13.06
C THR A 74 11.14 -11.25 -11.87
N LYS A 75 10.19 -10.32 -11.64
CA LYS A 75 10.20 -9.37 -10.53
C LYS A 75 8.80 -9.25 -9.92
N ILE A 76 8.69 -9.38 -8.61
CA ILE A 76 7.48 -9.07 -7.83
C ILE A 76 7.79 -7.97 -6.83
N ILE A 77 6.85 -7.03 -6.72
CA ILE A 77 6.76 -6.08 -5.63
C ILE A 77 5.47 -6.31 -4.87
N ALA A 78 5.53 -6.30 -3.56
CA ALA A 78 4.35 -6.35 -2.71
C ALA A 78 4.43 -5.31 -1.60
N ILE A 79 3.28 -4.80 -1.20
CA ILE A 79 3.13 -3.86 -0.09
C ILE A 79 2.09 -4.39 0.88
N ILE A 80 2.28 -4.07 2.16
CA ILE A 80 1.30 -4.34 3.21
C ILE A 80 0.98 -3.02 3.89
N LEU A 81 -0.28 -2.60 3.78
CA LEU A 81 -0.85 -1.53 4.58
C LEU A 81 -1.65 -2.15 5.74
N SER A 82 -1.65 -1.52 6.90
CA SER A 82 -2.42 -1.94 8.05
C SER A 82 -3.42 -0.86 8.44
N THR A 83 -4.66 -1.27 8.72
CA THR A 83 -5.76 -0.41 9.19
C THR A 83 -6.28 -0.90 10.54
N GLU A 84 -7.09 -0.09 11.21
CA GLU A 84 -7.74 -0.47 12.48
C GLU A 84 -9.02 -1.28 12.26
N THR A 85 -9.80 -0.94 11.23
CA THR A 85 -11.06 -1.63 10.90
C THR A 85 -11.04 -2.22 9.48
N ASP A 86 -11.91 -3.20 9.23
CA ASP A 86 -12.10 -3.83 7.92
C ASP A 86 -12.97 -2.99 6.98
N PHE A 87 -13.71 -2.01 7.51
CA PHE A 87 -14.44 -1.04 6.71
C PHE A 87 -13.51 -0.19 5.85
N VAL A 88 -12.31 0.14 6.35
CA VAL A 88 -11.33 0.93 5.59
C VAL A 88 -10.77 0.15 4.40
N THR A 89 -10.53 -1.16 4.51
CA THR A 89 -9.98 -1.95 3.40
C THR A 89 -10.98 -2.10 2.25
N LYS A 90 -12.28 -2.02 2.55
CA LYS A 90 -13.39 -2.02 1.58
C LYS A 90 -13.68 -0.64 1.00
N ASN A 91 -13.06 0.44 1.50
CA ASN A 91 -13.30 1.80 1.03
C ASN A 91 -12.59 2.10 -0.30
N ASP A 92 -13.32 2.61 -1.29
CA ASP A 92 -12.80 2.91 -2.63
C ASP A 92 -11.61 3.88 -2.64
N LEU A 93 -11.64 4.91 -1.79
CA LEU A 93 -10.57 5.89 -1.71
C LEU A 93 -9.31 5.23 -1.17
N PHE A 94 -9.43 4.39 -0.13
CA PHE A 94 -8.32 3.62 0.40
C PHE A 94 -7.74 2.64 -0.63
N GLN A 95 -8.59 1.93 -1.38
CA GLN A 95 -8.12 1.02 -2.43
C GLN A 95 -7.39 1.77 -3.55
N LYS A 96 -7.89 2.93 -3.98
CA LYS A 96 -7.21 3.80 -4.96
C LYS A 96 -5.84 4.27 -4.47
N LEU A 97 -5.75 4.72 -3.22
CA LEU A 97 -4.46 5.10 -2.61
C LEU A 97 -3.51 3.90 -2.54
N SER A 98 -4.00 2.73 -2.14
CA SER A 98 -3.19 1.50 -2.04
C SER A 98 -2.62 1.08 -3.40
N THR A 99 -3.45 1.10 -4.44
CA THR A 99 -3.04 0.82 -5.83
C THR A 99 -2.01 1.85 -6.31
N PHE A 100 -2.23 3.13 -6.05
CA PHE A 100 -1.26 4.18 -6.39
C PHE A 100 0.08 3.99 -5.66
N ILE A 101 0.06 3.64 -4.38
CA ILE A 101 1.29 3.32 -3.63
C ILE A 101 2.01 2.12 -4.25
N LEU A 102 1.29 1.08 -4.68
CA LEU A 102 1.88 -0.07 -5.37
C LEU A 102 2.48 0.32 -6.72
N GLU A 103 1.87 1.29 -7.42
CA GLU A 103 2.40 1.81 -8.66
C GLU A 103 3.73 2.51 -8.47
N VAL A 104 3.79 3.42 -7.50
CA VAL A 104 5.04 4.11 -7.11
C VAL A 104 6.06 3.10 -6.59
N ALA A 105 5.63 2.10 -5.81
CA ALA A 105 6.48 1.03 -5.31
C ALA A 105 7.22 0.30 -6.43
N CYS A 106 6.62 0.15 -7.61
CA CYS A 106 7.26 -0.46 -8.77
C CYS A 106 8.51 0.27 -9.27
N LEU A 107 8.62 1.56 -8.97
CA LEU A 107 9.74 2.43 -9.33
C LEU A 107 10.86 2.44 -8.26
N CYS A 108 10.62 1.85 -7.09
CA CYS A 108 11.55 1.85 -5.97
C CYS A 108 12.17 0.47 -5.72
N ASN A 109 13.29 0.44 -5.02
CA ASN A 109 13.99 -0.78 -4.64
C ASN A 109 13.82 -1.13 -3.15
N ASN A 110 13.41 -0.18 -2.31
CA ASN A 110 13.18 -0.41 -0.89
C ASN A 110 12.11 0.52 -0.28
N LYS A 111 11.69 0.22 0.96
CA LYS A 111 10.69 0.98 1.71
C LYS A 111 11.08 2.45 1.93
N SER A 112 12.36 2.71 2.22
CA SER A 112 12.84 4.06 2.54
C SER A 112 12.72 4.99 1.33
N GLU A 113 13.14 4.49 0.17
CA GLU A 113 13.01 5.17 -1.12
C GLU A 113 11.53 5.43 -1.45
N LEU A 114 10.68 4.42 -1.32
CA LEU A 114 9.24 4.55 -1.56
C LEU A 114 8.59 5.64 -0.70
N LEU A 115 8.86 5.64 0.61
CA LEU A 115 8.26 6.61 1.54
C LEU A 115 8.76 8.05 1.30
N LYS A 116 9.97 8.20 0.75
CA LYS A 116 10.56 9.50 0.39
C LYS A 116 10.21 9.96 -1.03
N TYR A 117 9.65 9.07 -1.86
CA TYR A 117 9.29 9.38 -3.25
C TYR A 117 8.40 10.62 -3.31
N LYS A 118 8.78 11.60 -4.13
CA LYS A 118 8.10 12.89 -4.23
C LYS A 118 7.02 12.87 -5.31
N ILE A 119 5.82 13.28 -4.95
CA ILE A 119 4.68 13.52 -5.85
C ILE A 119 4.20 14.94 -5.58
N ASN A 120 4.28 15.81 -6.60
CA ASN A 120 3.89 17.22 -6.50
C ASN A 120 4.49 17.92 -5.25
N ASN A 121 5.79 17.73 -5.02
CA ASN A 121 6.56 18.25 -3.87
C ASN A 121 6.23 17.68 -2.49
N LEU A 122 5.33 16.68 -2.39
CA LEU A 122 5.04 15.96 -1.15
C LEU A 122 5.66 14.56 -1.19
N SER A 123 6.19 14.10 -0.06
CA SER A 123 6.62 12.70 0.03
C SER A 123 5.42 11.77 0.12
N LEU A 124 5.57 10.53 -0.36
CA LEU A 124 4.51 9.53 -0.24
C LEU A 124 4.10 9.29 1.23
N PHE A 125 5.06 9.36 2.16
CA PHE A 125 4.78 9.32 3.59
C PHE A 125 3.82 10.44 4.04
N GLN A 126 4.03 11.68 3.57
CA GLN A 126 3.14 12.80 3.87
C GLN A 126 1.75 12.59 3.29
N ILE A 127 1.66 12.04 2.07
CA ILE A 127 0.39 11.73 1.41
C ILE A 127 -0.39 10.67 2.20
N ILE A 128 0.24 9.56 2.57
CA ILE A 128 -0.37 8.50 3.40
C ILE A 128 -0.85 9.08 4.72
N THR A 129 0.00 9.89 5.38
CA THR A 129 -0.30 10.49 6.67
C THR A 129 -1.48 11.46 6.61
N TYR A 130 -1.54 12.25 5.53
CA TYR A 130 -2.63 13.17 5.28
C TYR A 130 -3.94 12.40 5.05
N PHE A 131 -3.91 11.36 4.21
CA PHE A 131 -5.07 10.56 3.88
C PHE A 131 -5.64 9.80 5.09
N SER A 132 -4.75 9.18 5.87
CA SER A 132 -5.09 8.50 7.13
C SER A 132 -5.89 9.41 8.06
N LYS A 133 -5.50 10.67 8.19
CA LYS A 133 -6.05 11.56 9.23
C LYS A 133 -7.20 12.43 8.78
N SER A 134 -7.13 12.94 7.56
CA SER A 134 -8.09 13.94 7.08
C SER A 134 -9.19 13.33 6.24
N ILE A 135 -8.97 12.16 5.64
CA ILE A 135 -9.93 11.50 4.76
C ILE A 135 -10.54 10.27 5.45
N ILE A 136 -9.70 9.32 5.86
CA ILE A 136 -10.17 8.07 6.47
C ILE A 136 -10.46 8.23 7.97
N GLN A 137 -9.71 9.09 8.66
CA GLN A 137 -9.79 9.29 10.11
C GLN A 137 -9.49 8.02 10.94
N GLU A 138 -8.74 7.08 10.37
CA GLU A 138 -8.15 5.93 11.05
C GLU A 138 -6.66 5.84 10.72
N ASN A 139 -5.88 5.21 11.60
CA ASN A 139 -4.46 5.00 11.36
C ASN A 139 -4.23 4.04 10.18
N ILE A 140 -3.58 4.54 9.12
CA ILE A 140 -3.05 3.72 8.03
C ILE A 140 -1.55 3.61 8.21
N GLU A 141 -1.07 2.41 8.49
CA GLU A 141 0.35 2.14 8.66
C GLU A 141 0.93 1.42 7.44
N PHE A 142 2.01 1.95 6.87
CA PHE A 142 2.79 1.21 5.89
C PHE A 142 3.69 0.19 6.63
N LYS A 143 3.29 -1.07 6.61
CA LYS A 143 3.95 -2.15 7.37
C LYS A 143 5.16 -2.68 6.61
N THR A 144 4.93 -3.22 5.41
CA THR A 144 5.95 -4.02 4.71
C THR A 144 6.06 -3.60 3.24
N PHE A 145 7.29 -3.57 2.74
CA PHE A 145 7.63 -3.54 1.32
C PHE A 145 8.40 -4.81 1.00
N VAL A 146 8.07 -5.45 -0.10
CA VAL A 146 8.73 -6.65 -0.59
C VAL A 146 9.16 -6.42 -2.01
N PHE A 147 10.39 -6.81 -2.30
CA PHE A 147 10.97 -6.82 -3.63
C PHE A 147 11.66 -8.17 -3.80
N ILE A 148 11.24 -8.95 -4.78
CA ILE A 148 11.79 -10.28 -5.07
C ILE A 148 12.10 -10.36 -6.57
N LYS A 149 13.26 -10.91 -6.88
CA LYS A 149 13.66 -11.30 -8.24
C LYS A 149 13.92 -12.80 -8.28
N SER A 150 13.53 -13.44 -9.37
CA SER A 150 13.84 -14.85 -9.67
C SER A 150 13.65 -15.10 -11.16
N SER A 151 14.05 -16.27 -11.66
CA SER A 151 13.87 -16.63 -13.08
C SER A 151 12.40 -16.80 -13.45
N PHE A 152 11.59 -17.26 -12.51
CA PHE A 152 10.14 -17.20 -12.60
C PHE A 152 9.54 -16.92 -11.22
N LEU A 153 8.54 -16.06 -11.16
CA LEU A 153 7.81 -15.70 -9.97
C LEU A 153 6.31 -15.75 -10.23
N ASN A 154 5.55 -16.22 -9.25
CA ASN A 154 4.11 -16.10 -9.21
C ASN A 154 3.63 -15.75 -7.81
N PHE A 155 2.40 -15.28 -7.69
CA PHE A 155 1.80 -15.00 -6.40
C PHE A 155 0.31 -15.34 -6.39
N TYR A 156 -0.21 -15.58 -5.18
CA TYR A 156 -1.62 -15.72 -4.89
C TYR A 156 -1.97 -14.75 -3.76
N ILE A 157 -3.01 -13.93 -3.97
CA ILE A 157 -3.58 -13.08 -2.94
C ILE A 157 -4.93 -13.68 -2.57
N TYR A 158 -5.19 -13.87 -1.28
CA TYR A 158 -6.48 -14.35 -0.83
C TYR A 158 -7.56 -13.29 -1.09
N HIS A 159 -8.81 -13.71 -1.32
CA HIS A 159 -9.87 -12.83 -1.83
C HIS A 159 -10.15 -11.58 -0.98
N ASN A 160 -9.84 -11.63 0.32
CA ASN A 160 -10.02 -10.52 1.26
C ASN A 160 -8.75 -9.65 1.45
N PHE A 161 -7.70 -9.89 0.65
CA PHE A 161 -6.44 -9.16 0.64
C PHE A 161 -5.65 -9.19 1.96
N ASN A 162 -5.96 -10.06 2.91
CA ASN A 162 -5.30 -10.08 4.22
C ASN A 162 -4.09 -11.02 4.31
N LYS A 163 -3.92 -11.89 3.32
CA LYS A 163 -2.83 -12.85 3.19
C LYS A 163 -2.41 -12.99 1.72
N ALA A 164 -1.12 -13.14 1.49
CA ALA A 164 -0.60 -13.48 0.18
C ALA A 164 0.58 -14.45 0.25
N ALA A 165 0.73 -15.28 -0.78
CA ALA A 165 1.88 -16.15 -0.97
C ALA A 165 2.58 -15.80 -2.28
N ILE A 166 3.90 -15.63 -2.22
CA ILE A 166 4.78 -15.43 -3.36
C ILE A 166 5.64 -16.67 -3.50
N ILE A 167 5.77 -17.19 -4.72
CA ILE A 167 6.62 -18.33 -5.05
C ILE A 167 7.55 -17.94 -6.19
N GLY A 168 8.81 -18.35 -6.08
CA GLY A 168 9.82 -18.20 -7.12
C GLY A 168 10.58 -19.48 -7.39
N PHE A 169 11.01 -19.62 -8.63
CA PHE A 169 11.74 -20.77 -9.13
C PHE A 169 13.04 -20.31 -9.78
N SER A 170 14.10 -21.07 -9.49
CA SER A 170 15.44 -20.80 -10.02
C SER A 170 15.54 -20.84 -11.55
N ASN A 171 14.63 -21.53 -12.27
CA ASN A 171 14.53 -21.56 -13.73
C ASN A 171 13.07 -21.38 -14.19
N TYR A 172 12.87 -20.95 -15.45
CA TYR A 172 11.57 -20.99 -16.12
C TYR A 172 11.37 -22.35 -16.80
N LEU A 173 10.16 -22.91 -16.70
CA LEU A 173 9.80 -24.20 -17.29
C LEU A 173 8.40 -24.11 -17.92
N PRO A 174 8.14 -24.79 -19.04
CA PRO A 174 6.78 -24.93 -19.57
C PRO A 174 5.85 -25.54 -18.51
N GLY A 175 4.65 -24.96 -18.33
CA GLY A 175 3.67 -25.44 -17.35
C GLY A 175 3.92 -25.03 -15.89
N ILE A 176 5.05 -24.37 -15.57
CA ILE A 176 5.38 -23.93 -14.20
C ILE A 176 4.34 -22.98 -13.61
N GLU A 177 3.58 -22.29 -14.46
CA GLU A 177 2.55 -21.34 -14.05
C GLU A 177 1.42 -22.03 -13.27
N TYR A 178 0.96 -23.18 -13.75
CA TYR A 178 -0.06 -23.97 -13.06
C TYR A 178 0.47 -24.48 -11.72
N ILE A 179 1.65 -25.10 -11.73
CA ILE A 179 2.31 -25.63 -10.53
C ILE A 179 2.50 -24.52 -9.48
N SER A 180 2.99 -23.36 -9.90
CA SER A 180 3.22 -22.22 -9.01
C SER A 180 1.95 -21.70 -8.36
N LYS A 181 0.81 -21.74 -9.07
CA LYS A 181 -0.49 -21.36 -8.50
C LYS A 181 -0.93 -22.35 -7.42
N TYR A 182 -0.85 -23.65 -7.70
CA TYR A 182 -1.20 -24.69 -6.73
C TYR A 182 -0.32 -24.64 -5.48
N LEU A 183 1.00 -24.49 -5.65
CA LEU A 183 1.90 -24.34 -4.50
C LEU A 183 1.58 -23.08 -3.69
N ALA A 184 1.21 -21.97 -4.33
CA ALA A 184 0.89 -20.73 -3.62
C ALA A 184 -0.42 -20.87 -2.82
N MET A 185 -1.38 -21.64 -3.34
CA MET A 185 -2.59 -22.02 -2.62
C MET A 185 -2.31 -23.01 -1.48
N GLN A 186 -1.40 -23.96 -1.69
CA GLN A 186 -1.01 -24.91 -0.65
C GLN A 186 -0.33 -24.20 0.53
N LEU A 187 0.51 -23.20 0.27
CA LEU A 187 1.13 -22.37 1.31
C LEU A 187 0.09 -21.68 2.20
N PHE A 188 -1.06 -21.31 1.62
CA PHE A 188 -2.18 -20.75 2.37
C PHE A 188 -2.88 -21.80 3.25
N ALA A 189 -3.10 -23.02 2.73
CA ALA A 189 -3.78 -24.08 3.45
C ALA A 189 -2.93 -24.72 4.57
N ASN A 190 -1.62 -24.87 4.33
CA ASN A 190 -0.74 -25.68 5.18
C ASN A 190 0.20 -24.84 6.06
N GLU A 191 -0.36 -23.90 6.84
CA GLU A 191 0.39 -23.13 7.85
C GLU A 191 1.75 -22.60 7.36
N ASN A 192 1.77 -22.04 6.15
CA ASN A 192 2.94 -21.40 5.60
C ASN A 192 4.10 -22.32 5.20
N LYS A 193 3.86 -23.63 5.00
CA LYS A 193 4.85 -24.59 4.55
C LYS A 193 4.43 -25.30 3.27
N ILE A 194 5.36 -25.39 2.32
CA ILE A 194 5.20 -26.32 1.19
C ILE A 194 5.51 -27.71 1.71
N ASN A 195 4.68 -28.70 1.35
CA ASN A 195 4.98 -30.09 1.66
C ASN A 195 6.38 -30.44 1.13
N THR A 196 7.25 -30.93 2.01
CA THR A 196 8.66 -31.21 1.71
C THR A 196 8.84 -32.26 0.62
N TYR A 197 8.00 -33.28 0.60
CA TYR A 197 7.99 -34.30 -0.45
C TYR A 197 7.63 -33.69 -1.81
N VAL A 198 6.56 -32.87 -1.87
CA VAL A 198 6.16 -32.16 -3.09
C VAL A 198 7.27 -31.23 -3.57
N ARG A 199 7.87 -30.45 -2.65
CA ARG A 199 8.97 -29.53 -2.94
C ARG A 199 10.16 -30.28 -3.55
N ASN A 200 10.60 -31.37 -2.94
CA ASN A 200 11.76 -32.13 -3.39
C ASN A 200 11.50 -32.82 -4.73
N ASN A 201 10.30 -33.36 -4.94
CA ASN A 201 9.93 -33.95 -6.22
C ASN A 201 9.95 -32.90 -7.34
N ILE A 202 9.41 -31.70 -7.12
CA ILE A 202 9.44 -30.62 -8.12
C ILE A 202 10.89 -30.19 -8.38
N ILE A 203 11.72 -30.08 -7.33
CA ILE A 203 13.14 -29.75 -7.48
C ILE A 203 13.85 -30.76 -8.38
N ASN A 204 13.65 -32.05 -8.12
CA ASN A 204 14.31 -33.14 -8.84
C ASN A 204 13.76 -33.31 -10.27
N LEU A 205 12.44 -33.36 -10.44
CA LEU A 205 11.77 -33.52 -11.74
C LEU A 205 12.17 -32.44 -12.74
N PHE A 206 12.43 -31.23 -12.25
CA PHE A 206 12.70 -30.07 -13.10
C PHE A 206 14.12 -29.53 -13.00
N ASN A 207 15.03 -30.25 -12.33
CA ASN A 207 16.42 -29.84 -12.12
C ASN A 207 16.55 -28.38 -11.62
N LEU A 208 15.70 -28.00 -10.66
CA LEU A 208 15.72 -26.66 -10.07
C LEU A 208 16.82 -26.59 -9.01
N LYS A 209 17.59 -25.49 -8.99
CA LYS A 209 18.54 -25.24 -7.88
C LYS A 209 17.81 -24.98 -6.56
N HIS A 210 16.72 -24.22 -6.63
CA HIS A 210 15.87 -23.93 -5.48
C HIS A 210 14.49 -23.43 -5.90
N ILE A 211 13.56 -23.56 -4.95
CA ILE A 211 12.26 -22.87 -4.91
C ILE A 211 12.31 -21.91 -3.72
N ILE A 212 12.02 -20.63 -3.95
CA ILE A 212 11.83 -19.64 -2.89
C ILE A 212 10.34 -19.39 -2.67
N TYR A 213 9.95 -19.09 -1.44
CA TYR A 213 8.61 -18.63 -1.17
C TYR A 213 8.60 -17.59 -0.05
N LYS A 214 7.59 -16.73 -0.05
CA LYS A 214 7.36 -15.73 0.99
C LYS A 214 5.87 -15.57 1.24
N ILE A 215 5.51 -15.51 2.51
CA ILE A 215 4.13 -15.29 2.94
C ILE A 215 4.03 -13.93 3.61
N LEU A 216 2.93 -13.26 3.34
CA LEU A 216 2.63 -11.88 3.70
C LEU A 216 1.30 -11.82 4.44
#